data_AF-A0A433JU83-F1
#
_entry.id   AF-A0A433JU83-F1
#
_cell.length_a   1.000
_cell.length_b   1.000
_cell.length_c   1.000
_cell.angle_alpha   90.00
_cell.angle_beta   90.00
_cell.angle_gamma   90.00
#
_symmetry.space_group_name_H-M   'P 1'
#
loop_
_entity.id
_entity.type
_entity.pdbx_description
1 polymer ?
#
loop_
_entity_poly.entity_id
_entity_poly.type
_entity_poly.pdbx_seq_one_letter_code
_entity_poly.pdbx_strand_id
1 'polypeptide(L)'
;MPINPRSARRAAAFASTAVLALALVACVAEPDGSDAPASSVSLAATALPTPGRTIDATPTAAPDLTGYRIAVVVGDESEASQTLLTAARDVAASSGAELVEFPAAAAGEDPVGDAFAEAVGAESDLIVGLGEGVVPVFDFETGKILDQEVLLIGAQLAEPTANVTSVIWPGATSRDTADDDGVTVDRGVDALGAGIASIRDGVSGVVLSLD
;
A
#
# COMPACT_ATOMS: atom_id res chain seq x y z
N MET A 1 -38.09 -36.51 27.04
CA MET A 1 -39.53 -36.30 27.33
C MET A 1 -39.59 -35.53 28.64
N PRO A 2 -40.21 -34.34 28.73
CA PRO A 2 -41.49 -34.00 28.12
C PRO A 2 -41.34 -33.17 26.83
N ILE A 3 -42.35 -33.40 25.99
CA ILE A 3 -42.68 -32.72 24.76
C ILE A 3 -43.80 -31.73 25.14
N ASN A 4 -44.09 -30.80 24.23
CA ASN A 4 -45.43 -30.26 23.94
C ASN A 4 -45.70 -28.78 24.38
N PRO A 5 -46.69 -28.09 23.78
CA PRO A 5 -46.49 -27.40 22.49
C PRO A 5 -47.21 -26.02 22.40
N ARG A 6 -47.01 -25.34 21.25
CA ARG A 6 -47.97 -24.50 20.51
C ARG A 6 -48.67 -23.35 21.24
N SER A 7 -48.46 -22.14 20.72
CA SER A 7 -49.49 -21.10 20.53
C SER A 7 -49.05 -20.20 19.38
N ALA A 8 -49.56 -20.40 18.17
CA ALA A 8 -50.80 -19.84 17.64
C ALA A 8 -50.56 -18.51 16.91
N ARG A 9 -50.40 -18.65 15.59
CA ARG A 9 -50.97 -17.83 14.51
C ARG A 9 -51.50 -16.45 14.90
N ARG A 10 -50.89 -15.40 14.33
CA ARG A 10 -51.67 -14.30 13.76
C ARG A 10 -51.16 -14.00 12.36
N ALA A 11 -51.99 -14.37 11.40
CA ALA A 11 -51.97 -13.85 10.05
C ALA A 11 -52.43 -12.39 10.10
N ALA A 12 -51.74 -11.52 9.37
CA ALA A 12 -52.31 -10.30 8.83
C ALA A 12 -51.75 -10.13 7.42
N ALA A 13 -52.66 -10.09 6.46
CA ALA A 13 -52.42 -9.94 5.04
C ALA A 13 -52.82 -8.53 4.59
N PHE A 14 -52.40 -8.19 3.36
CA PHE A 14 -52.75 -7.01 2.53
C PHE A 14 -52.01 -5.71 2.89
N ALA A 15 -51.51 -4.88 1.96
CA ALA A 15 -51.76 -4.69 0.52
C ALA A 15 -50.50 -4.03 -0.11
N SER A 16 -49.99 -4.48 -1.27
CA SER A 16 -50.28 -4.00 -2.64
C SER A 16 -49.75 -2.61 -3.01
N THR A 17 -48.94 -2.58 -4.10
CA THR A 17 -48.77 -1.51 -5.13
C THR A 17 -48.05 -0.21 -4.69
N ALA A 18 -47.20 0.46 -5.47
CA ALA A 18 -46.96 0.46 -6.91
C ALA A 18 -45.54 0.97 -7.24
N VAL A 19 -45.10 0.60 -8.44
CA VAL A 19 -43.91 1.06 -9.17
C VAL A 19 -43.94 2.59 -9.35
N LEU A 20 -42.81 3.26 -9.13
CA LEU A 20 -42.55 4.58 -9.71
C LEU A 20 -41.17 4.58 -10.39
N ALA A 21 -41.20 4.46 -11.72
CA ALA A 21 -40.07 4.76 -12.58
C ALA A 21 -39.95 6.28 -12.71
N LEU A 22 -38.80 6.85 -12.34
CA LEU A 22 -38.43 8.20 -12.77
C LEU A 22 -37.49 8.09 -13.97
N ALA A 23 -38.02 8.44 -15.14
CA ALA A 23 -37.25 8.72 -16.34
C ALA A 23 -36.66 10.14 -16.29
N LEU A 24 -35.54 10.29 -17.00
CA LEU A 24 -34.65 11.44 -17.18
C LEU A 24 -35.36 12.79 -17.41
N VAL A 25 -34.65 13.90 -17.08
CA VAL A 25 -34.13 14.91 -18.04
C VAL A 25 -33.53 16.14 -17.33
N ALA A 26 -32.38 16.57 -17.86
CA ALA A 26 -31.75 17.91 -17.90
C ALA A 26 -31.15 18.55 -16.63
N CYS A 27 -29.87 18.92 -16.74
CA CYS A 27 -29.45 20.32 -16.88
C CYS A 27 -28.06 20.40 -17.54
N VAL A 28 -28.01 20.84 -18.80
CA VAL A 28 -26.85 21.55 -19.35
C VAL A 28 -26.97 23.00 -18.89
N ALA A 29 -25.93 23.49 -18.23
CA ALA A 29 -25.73 24.91 -17.97
C ALA A 29 -24.23 25.19 -18.09
N GLU A 30 -23.82 25.81 -19.19
CA GLU A 30 -22.69 26.74 -19.19
C GLU A 30 -23.30 28.12 -18.85
N PRO A 31 -22.69 28.91 -17.95
CA PRO A 31 -21.59 29.76 -18.38
C PRO A 31 -20.50 30.09 -17.32
N ASP A 32 -19.43 30.69 -17.83
CA ASP A 32 -18.45 31.60 -17.22
C ASP A 32 -17.43 31.05 -16.20
N GLY A 33 -16.22 30.80 -16.74
CA GLY A 33 -14.99 31.44 -16.25
C GLY A 33 -14.70 31.34 -14.76
N SER A 34 -14.17 30.20 -14.33
CA SER A 34 -13.31 30.13 -13.16
C SER A 34 -12.38 28.93 -13.31
N ASP A 35 -11.13 29.19 -13.72
CA ASP A 35 -10.02 28.24 -13.64
C ASP A 35 -9.75 27.91 -12.16
N ALA A 36 -10.58 27.06 -11.58
CA ALA A 36 -10.17 26.24 -10.45
C ALA A 36 -9.50 25.00 -11.07
N PRO A 37 -8.26 24.66 -10.71
CA PRO A 37 -7.70 23.40 -11.17
C PRO A 37 -8.63 22.31 -10.67
N ALA A 38 -9.14 21.49 -11.58
CA ALA A 38 -9.75 20.23 -11.22
C ALA A 38 -8.71 19.49 -10.37
N SER A 39 -8.95 19.37 -9.07
CA SER A 39 -8.17 18.46 -8.22
C SER A 39 -8.18 17.13 -8.94
N SER A 40 -7.01 16.74 -9.43
CA SER A 40 -6.77 15.42 -10.01
C SER A 40 -7.08 14.44 -8.90
N VAL A 41 -8.30 13.91 -8.90
CA VAL A 41 -8.62 12.72 -8.13
C VAL A 41 -7.70 11.66 -8.71
N SER A 42 -6.64 11.34 -7.97
CA SER A 42 -5.71 10.27 -8.31
C SER A 42 -6.52 9.05 -8.72
N LEU A 43 -6.18 8.40 -9.84
CA LEU A 43 -6.89 7.22 -10.36
C LEU A 43 -7.02 6.11 -9.31
N ALA A 44 -6.21 6.15 -8.26
CA ALA A 44 -6.33 5.34 -7.04
C ALA A 44 -7.72 5.40 -6.38
N ALA A 45 -8.44 6.52 -6.44
CA ALA A 45 -9.70 6.68 -5.70
C ALA A 45 -10.93 5.97 -6.31
N THR A 46 -10.82 5.43 -7.54
CA THR A 46 -11.94 4.74 -8.22
C THR A 46 -11.76 3.24 -8.36
N ALA A 47 -10.57 2.71 -8.06
CA ALA A 47 -10.30 1.28 -8.03
C ALA A 47 -10.54 0.78 -6.60
N LEU A 48 -11.50 -0.14 -6.42
CA LEU A 48 -11.55 -0.90 -5.16
C LEU A 48 -10.22 -1.66 -5.03
N PRO A 49 -9.47 -1.48 -3.93
CA PRO A 49 -8.24 -2.21 -3.72
C PRO A 49 -8.56 -3.70 -3.64
N THR A 50 -7.99 -4.46 -4.57
CA THR A 50 -7.98 -5.91 -4.52
C THR A 50 -6.52 -6.31 -4.36
N PRO A 51 -6.19 -7.18 -3.39
CA PRO A 51 -4.81 -7.58 -3.15
C PRO A 51 -4.10 -8.01 -4.44
N GLY A 52 -2.92 -7.45 -4.70
CA GLY A 52 -2.09 -7.74 -5.87
C GLY A 52 -2.53 -7.05 -7.16
N ARG A 53 -3.56 -6.19 -7.13
CA ARG A 53 -3.96 -5.41 -8.30
C ARG A 53 -2.88 -4.39 -8.65
N THR A 54 -2.42 -4.42 -9.90
CA THR A 54 -1.52 -3.38 -10.43
C THR A 54 -2.30 -2.13 -10.84
N ILE A 55 -1.79 -0.96 -10.44
CA ILE A 55 -2.33 0.37 -10.74
C ILE A 55 -1.17 1.25 -11.21
N ASP A 56 -1.37 1.98 -12.31
CA ASP A 56 -0.41 2.97 -12.77
C ASP A 56 -0.33 4.12 -11.76
N ALA A 57 0.88 4.47 -11.34
CA ALA A 57 1.13 5.51 -10.37
C ALA A 57 1.91 6.66 -11.01
N THR A 58 1.59 7.88 -10.59
CA THR A 58 2.37 9.07 -10.92
C THR A 58 3.31 9.36 -9.76
N PRO A 59 4.59 9.68 -10.02
CA PRO A 59 5.48 10.21 -9.01
C PRO A 59 4.82 11.33 -8.19
N THR A 60 4.94 11.24 -6.87
CA THR A 60 4.42 12.26 -5.95
C THR A 60 5.37 12.41 -4.79
N ALA A 61 5.48 13.63 -4.27
CA ALA A 61 6.19 13.86 -3.02
C ALA A 61 5.49 13.13 -1.87
N ALA A 62 6.27 12.67 -0.90
CA ALA A 62 5.71 12.17 0.35
C ALA A 62 4.90 13.26 1.07
N PRO A 63 3.78 12.91 1.72
CA PRO A 63 3.01 13.86 2.51
C PRO A 63 3.78 14.34 3.75
N ASP A 64 3.24 15.29 4.52
CA ASP A 64 3.76 15.59 5.87
C ASP A 64 3.56 14.37 6.77
N LEU A 65 4.67 13.89 7.34
CA LEU A 65 4.76 12.70 8.17
C LEU A 65 5.28 13.04 9.56
N THR A 66 5.13 14.28 10.01
CA THR A 66 5.51 14.68 11.38
C THR A 66 4.83 13.78 12.42
N GLY A 67 5.65 13.11 13.23
CA GLY A 67 5.18 12.16 14.26
C GLY A 67 4.85 10.76 13.74
N TYR A 68 5.11 10.48 12.47
CA TYR A 68 5.02 9.16 11.86
C TYR A 68 6.36 8.43 11.96
N ARG A 69 6.34 7.15 12.29
CA ARG A 69 7.54 6.31 12.41
C ARG A 69 7.60 5.27 11.29
N ILE A 70 8.70 5.27 10.56
CA ILE A 70 8.99 4.35 9.46
C ILE A 70 10.13 3.41 9.89
N ALA A 71 9.83 2.11 9.97
CA ALA A 71 10.85 1.07 10.16
C ALA A 71 11.30 0.55 8.80
N VAL A 72 12.59 0.64 8.48
CA VAL A 72 13.14 0.21 7.19
C VAL A 72 13.95 -1.07 7.37
N VAL A 73 13.56 -2.13 6.67
CA VAL A 73 14.29 -3.40 6.59
C VAL A 73 15.12 -3.42 5.31
N VAL A 74 16.42 -3.64 5.47
CA VAL A 74 17.38 -3.74 4.36
C VAL A 74 17.89 -5.18 4.29
N GLY A 75 17.57 -5.88 3.20
CA GLY A 75 17.84 -7.33 3.09
C GLY A 75 19.31 -7.68 2.83
N ASP A 76 20.08 -6.77 2.23
CA ASP A 76 21.47 -6.98 1.82
C ASP A 76 22.25 -5.67 1.68
N GLU A 77 23.56 -5.77 1.42
CA GLU A 77 24.47 -4.64 1.22
C GLU A 77 24.69 -4.29 -0.26
N SER A 78 23.78 -4.68 -1.17
CA SER A 78 23.90 -4.35 -2.60
C SER A 78 23.81 -2.84 -2.85
N GLU A 79 24.37 -2.37 -3.96
CA GLU A 79 24.30 -0.96 -4.37
C GLU A 79 22.86 -0.49 -4.55
N ALA A 80 21.98 -1.35 -5.11
CA ALA A 80 20.55 -1.09 -5.21
C ALA A 80 19.90 -0.88 -3.82
N SER A 81 20.12 -1.80 -2.87
CA SER A 81 19.58 -1.69 -1.50
C SER A 81 20.06 -0.41 -0.80
N GLN A 82 21.34 -0.05 -0.95
CA GLN A 82 21.90 1.18 -0.36
C GLN A 82 21.37 2.45 -1.03
N THR A 83 21.09 2.39 -2.33
CA THR A 83 20.47 3.50 -3.08
C THR A 83 19.04 3.74 -2.60
N LEU A 84 18.25 2.68 -2.43
CA LEU A 84 16.89 2.78 -1.88
C LEU A 84 16.89 3.22 -0.42
N LEU A 85 17.87 2.79 0.38
CA LEU A 85 18.01 3.25 1.76
C LEU A 85 18.31 4.75 1.82
N THR A 86 19.14 5.25 0.90
CA THR A 86 19.41 6.69 0.75
C THR A 86 18.12 7.44 0.43
N ALA A 87 17.31 6.94 -0.51
CA ALA A 87 16.01 7.53 -0.81
C ALA A 87 15.05 7.53 0.40
N ALA A 88 15.02 6.45 1.20
CA ALA A 88 14.21 6.37 2.42
C ALA A 88 14.61 7.43 3.45
N ARG A 89 15.91 7.66 3.62
CA ARG A 89 16.45 8.73 4.47
C ARG A 89 16.03 10.11 3.97
N ASP A 90 16.11 10.35 2.65
CA ASP A 90 15.73 11.63 2.05
C ASP A 90 14.22 11.90 2.20
N VAL A 91 13.38 10.88 2.01
CA VAL A 91 11.94 10.98 2.25
C VAL A 91 11.63 11.28 3.72
N ALA A 92 12.23 10.56 4.66
CA ALA A 92 11.99 10.81 6.08
C ALA A 92 12.44 12.22 6.50
N ALA A 93 13.62 12.67 6.05
CA ALA A 93 14.13 14.00 6.34
C ALA A 93 13.25 15.12 5.78
N SER A 94 12.76 14.97 4.54
CA SER A 94 11.93 15.98 3.88
C SER A 94 10.48 16.01 4.37
N SER A 95 9.92 14.87 4.79
CA SER A 95 8.55 14.74 5.28
C SER A 95 8.39 14.93 6.79
N GLY A 96 9.49 14.88 7.56
CA GLY A 96 9.46 14.98 9.02
C GLY A 96 9.18 13.66 9.76
N ALA A 97 9.26 12.52 9.07
CA ALA A 97 9.11 11.20 9.69
C ALA A 97 10.32 10.82 10.56
N GLU A 98 10.08 10.02 11.59
CA GLU A 98 11.14 9.29 12.29
C GLU A 98 11.48 8.03 11.49
N LEU A 99 12.75 7.89 11.07
CA LEU A 99 13.26 6.69 10.41
C LEU A 99 14.04 5.83 11.40
N VAL A 100 13.73 4.53 11.44
CA VAL A 100 14.52 3.52 12.18
C VAL A 100 14.95 2.44 11.19
N GLU A 101 16.24 2.14 11.15
CA GLU A 101 16.82 1.21 10.18
C GLU A 101 17.14 -0.15 10.84
N PHE A 102 16.76 -1.22 10.16
CA PHE A 102 16.97 -2.61 10.53
C PHE A 102 17.70 -3.33 9.38
N PRO A 103 19.03 -3.13 9.24
CA PRO A 103 19.81 -3.85 8.25
C PRO A 103 19.99 -5.31 8.66
N ALA A 104 19.79 -6.22 7.71
CA ALA A 104 20.09 -7.64 7.90
C ALA A 104 21.57 -7.83 8.19
N ALA A 105 21.88 -8.68 9.17
CA ALA A 105 23.26 -9.00 9.53
C ALA A 105 23.98 -9.76 8.39
N ALA A 106 25.29 -9.54 8.24
CA ALA A 106 26.10 -10.25 7.24
C ALA A 106 26.19 -11.78 7.47
N ALA A 107 25.83 -12.25 8.67
CA ALA A 107 25.83 -13.67 9.02
C ALA A 107 24.71 -13.96 10.03
N GLY A 108 24.15 -15.16 9.96
CA GLY A 108 23.05 -15.62 10.80
C GLY A 108 22.35 -16.80 10.15
N GLU A 109 21.45 -17.45 10.88
CA GLU A 109 20.59 -18.49 10.30
C GLU A 109 19.44 -17.86 9.47
N ASP A 110 18.92 -16.72 9.91
CA ASP A 110 17.87 -15.96 9.23
C ASP A 110 18.03 -14.43 9.44
N PRO A 111 19.07 -13.81 8.86
CA PRO A 111 19.41 -12.41 9.15
C PRO A 111 18.33 -11.40 8.73
N VAL A 112 17.58 -11.70 7.66
CA VAL A 112 16.47 -10.84 7.18
C VAL A 112 15.24 -11.04 8.06
N GLY A 113 14.93 -12.29 8.47
CA GLY A 113 13.85 -12.58 9.41
C GLY A 113 14.07 -11.92 10.76
N ASP A 114 15.30 -11.94 11.28
CA ASP A 114 15.66 -11.26 12.52
C ASP A 114 15.46 -9.74 12.41
N ALA A 115 15.95 -9.11 11.33
CA ALA A 115 15.75 -7.68 11.09
C ALA A 115 14.26 -7.31 10.94
N PHE A 116 13.48 -8.14 10.26
CA PHE A 116 12.02 -7.95 10.14
C PHE A 116 11.32 -8.08 11.50
N ALA A 117 11.69 -9.06 12.32
CA ALA A 117 11.12 -9.25 13.65
C ALA A 117 11.40 -8.05 14.57
N GLU A 118 12.61 -7.47 14.50
CA GLU A 118 12.95 -6.25 15.21
C GLU A 118 12.13 -5.05 14.70
N ALA A 119 11.93 -4.91 13.39
CA ALA A 119 11.09 -3.87 12.81
C ALA A 119 9.63 -3.96 13.28
N VAL A 120 9.05 -5.16 13.33
CA VAL A 120 7.71 -5.40 13.89
C VAL A 120 7.66 -5.00 15.38
N GLY A 121 8.73 -5.26 16.13
CA GLY A 121 8.84 -4.89 17.55
C GLY A 121 9.04 -3.39 17.81
N ALA A 122 9.31 -2.58 16.79
CA ALA A 122 9.64 -1.16 16.92
C ALA A 122 8.41 -0.24 17.09
N GLU A 123 7.21 -0.81 17.03
CA GLU A 123 5.93 -0.09 17.10
C GLU A 123 5.85 1.06 16.07
N SER A 124 6.31 0.80 14.84
CA SER A 124 6.28 1.74 13.72
C SER A 124 4.91 1.81 13.06
N ASP A 125 4.55 2.97 12.50
CA ASP A 125 3.32 3.11 11.73
C ASP A 125 3.41 2.41 10.36
N LEU A 126 4.63 2.26 9.82
CA LEU A 126 4.89 1.62 8.53
C LEU A 126 6.21 0.83 8.56
N ILE A 127 6.16 -0.41 8.11
CA ILE A 127 7.37 -1.20 7.81
C ILE A 127 7.65 -1.09 6.31
N VAL A 128 8.87 -0.72 5.94
CA VAL A 128 9.32 -0.62 4.56
C VAL A 128 10.38 -1.67 4.29
N GLY A 129 10.15 -2.55 3.32
CA GLY A 129 11.15 -3.47 2.81
C GLY A 129 11.77 -2.94 1.52
N LEU A 130 13.10 -2.94 1.44
CA LEU A 130 13.84 -2.40 0.30
C LEU A 130 14.39 -3.50 -0.60
N GLY A 131 14.02 -3.45 -1.87
CA GLY A 131 14.54 -4.33 -2.92
C GLY A 131 14.05 -5.77 -2.82
N GLU A 132 14.59 -6.62 -3.69
CA GLU A 132 14.19 -8.03 -3.78
C GLU A 132 14.69 -8.86 -2.60
N GLY A 133 15.81 -8.47 -1.97
CA GLY A 133 16.46 -9.24 -0.90
C GLY A 133 15.56 -9.51 0.31
N VAL A 134 14.52 -8.72 0.52
CA VAL A 134 13.54 -8.91 1.62
C VAL A 134 12.36 -9.82 1.24
N VAL A 135 12.10 -10.04 -0.05
CA VAL A 135 10.90 -10.72 -0.55
C VAL A 135 10.70 -12.11 0.06
N PRO A 136 11.72 -13.00 0.12
CA PRO A 136 11.50 -14.36 0.63
C PRO A 136 10.96 -14.40 2.06
N VAL A 137 11.38 -13.46 2.92
CA VAL A 137 10.87 -13.35 4.29
C VAL A 137 9.51 -12.69 4.30
N PHE A 138 9.34 -11.58 3.56
CA PHE A 138 8.10 -10.81 3.57
C PHE A 138 6.93 -11.61 3.00
N ASP A 139 7.15 -12.48 2.01
CA ASP A 139 6.11 -13.32 1.39
C ASP A 139 5.45 -14.26 2.41
N PHE A 140 6.20 -14.70 3.43
CA PHE A 140 5.69 -15.57 4.48
C PHE A 140 5.24 -14.83 5.74
N GLU A 141 6.00 -13.82 6.17
CA GLU A 141 5.80 -13.19 7.48
C GLU A 141 4.70 -12.12 7.49
N THR A 142 4.51 -11.39 6.39
CA THR A 142 3.54 -10.28 6.34
C THR A 142 2.08 -10.75 6.49
N GLY A 143 1.78 -11.98 6.06
CA GLY A 143 0.48 -12.62 6.26
C GLY A 143 0.14 -12.92 7.73
N LYS A 144 1.11 -12.81 8.65
CA LYS A 144 0.91 -13.02 10.10
C LYS A 144 0.65 -11.72 10.85
N ILE A 145 0.87 -10.56 10.22
CA ILE A 145 0.77 -9.22 10.82
C ILE A 145 -0.21 -8.33 10.04
N LEU A 146 -1.43 -8.82 9.81
CA LEU A 146 -2.40 -8.15 8.94
C LEU A 146 -2.85 -6.75 9.40
N ASP A 147 -2.61 -6.39 10.66
CA ASP A 147 -2.91 -5.07 11.22
C ASP A 147 -1.75 -4.06 11.04
N GLN A 148 -0.59 -4.50 10.56
CA GLN A 148 0.58 -3.67 10.30
C GLN A 148 0.68 -3.37 8.81
N GLU A 149 0.71 -2.08 8.45
CA GLU A 149 0.97 -1.65 7.08
C GLU A 149 2.43 -1.93 6.70
N VAL A 150 2.60 -2.47 5.49
CA VAL A 150 3.89 -2.84 4.90
C VAL A 150 3.99 -2.26 3.49
N LEU A 151 5.13 -1.64 3.20
CA LEU A 151 5.46 -1.10 1.88
C LEU A 151 6.72 -1.78 1.33
N LEU A 152 6.62 -2.37 0.14
CA LEU A 152 7.77 -2.87 -0.61
C LEU A 152 8.16 -1.90 -1.71
N ILE A 153 9.45 -1.57 -1.80
CA ILE A 153 9.99 -0.67 -2.82
C ILE A 153 10.95 -1.44 -3.72
N GLY A 154 10.72 -1.39 -5.03
CA GLY A 154 11.55 -2.08 -6.00
C GLY A 154 11.39 -3.60 -5.99
N ALA A 155 10.30 -4.08 -5.41
CA ALA A 155 9.93 -5.48 -5.36
C ALA A 155 8.42 -5.62 -5.11
N GLN A 156 7.88 -6.81 -5.36
CA GLN A 156 6.51 -7.16 -5.02
C GLN A 156 6.41 -8.61 -4.58
N LEU A 157 5.43 -8.89 -3.72
CA LEU A 157 5.09 -10.27 -3.36
C LEU A 157 4.37 -10.97 -4.51
N ALA A 158 4.42 -12.30 -4.51
CA ALA A 158 3.67 -13.11 -5.48
C ALA A 158 2.17 -13.11 -5.13
N GLU A 159 1.84 -13.18 -3.85
CA GLU A 159 0.47 -13.22 -3.32
C GLU A 159 0.31 -12.22 -2.17
N PRO A 160 0.39 -10.89 -2.43
CA PRO A 160 0.31 -9.89 -1.38
C PRO A 160 -1.05 -9.94 -0.67
N THR A 161 -1.03 -9.73 0.64
CA THR A 161 -2.21 -9.50 1.48
C THR A 161 -2.65 -8.03 1.42
N ALA A 162 -3.80 -7.71 2.01
CA ALA A 162 -4.37 -6.36 1.96
C ALA A 162 -3.51 -5.29 2.65
N ASN A 163 -2.64 -5.67 3.58
CA ASN A 163 -1.74 -4.77 4.30
C ASN A 163 -0.38 -4.56 3.60
N VAL A 164 -0.14 -5.20 2.45
CA VAL A 164 1.12 -5.08 1.71
C VAL A 164 0.90 -4.27 0.44
N THR A 165 1.45 -3.08 0.41
CA THR A 165 1.53 -2.25 -0.81
C THR A 165 2.91 -2.42 -1.41
N SER A 166 3.01 -2.54 -2.73
CA SER A 166 4.29 -2.62 -3.44
C SER A 166 4.41 -1.49 -4.45
N VAL A 167 5.61 -0.97 -4.66
CA VAL A 167 5.88 0.02 -5.71
C VAL A 167 7.00 -0.49 -6.59
N ILE A 168 6.69 -0.65 -7.86
CA ILE A 168 7.54 -1.25 -8.88
C ILE A 168 7.73 -0.30 -10.05
N TRP A 169 8.69 -0.62 -10.90
CA TRP A 169 8.98 0.03 -12.17
C TRP A 169 9.47 -1.03 -13.16
N PRO A 170 9.65 -0.73 -14.46
CA PRO A 170 10.21 -1.68 -15.41
C PRO A 170 11.51 -2.31 -14.87
N GLY A 171 11.50 -3.63 -14.73
CA GLY A 171 12.59 -4.40 -14.14
C GLY A 171 12.34 -4.84 -12.69
N ALA A 172 11.58 -4.13 -11.88
CA ALA A 172 11.39 -4.42 -10.45
C ALA A 172 10.11 -5.24 -10.14
N THR A 173 9.86 -6.36 -10.82
CA THR A 173 8.59 -7.12 -10.70
C THR A 173 8.75 -8.38 -9.86
N SER A 174 7.68 -9.16 -9.65
CA SER A 174 7.80 -10.48 -8.96
C SER A 174 8.57 -11.52 -9.76
N ARG A 175 8.77 -11.29 -11.06
CA ARG A 175 9.38 -12.24 -12.00
C ARG A 175 10.72 -11.78 -12.54
N ASP A 176 10.95 -10.48 -12.48
CA ASP A 176 12.11 -9.82 -13.03
C ASP A 176 12.71 -8.95 -11.93
N THR A 177 14.04 -8.94 -11.88
CA THR A 177 14.82 -8.17 -10.92
C THR A 177 15.32 -6.93 -11.63
N ALA A 178 15.25 -5.75 -11.00
CA ALA A 178 15.67 -4.54 -11.69
C ALA A 178 17.18 -4.61 -11.92
N ASP A 179 17.63 -4.30 -13.14
CA ASP A 179 19.04 -4.05 -13.35
C ASP A 179 19.47 -2.88 -12.45
N ASP A 180 20.68 -2.95 -11.86
CA ASP A 180 21.18 -1.93 -10.92
C ASP A 180 21.11 -0.51 -11.51
N ASP A 181 21.33 -0.36 -12.83
CA ASP A 181 21.22 0.92 -13.56
C ASP A 181 19.81 1.54 -13.51
N GLY A 182 18.78 0.74 -13.23
CA GLY A 182 17.39 1.17 -13.07
C GLY A 182 17.07 1.70 -11.67
N VAL A 183 17.93 1.47 -10.68
CA VAL A 183 17.73 1.90 -9.30
C VAL A 183 18.46 3.21 -9.05
N THR A 184 17.71 4.29 -8.85
CA THR A 184 18.27 5.61 -8.54
C THR A 184 17.63 6.17 -7.27
N VAL A 185 18.31 7.12 -6.61
CA VAL A 185 17.76 7.80 -5.43
C VAL A 185 16.44 8.50 -5.77
N ASP A 186 16.40 9.27 -6.87
CA ASP A 186 15.19 10.00 -7.29
C ASP A 186 14.00 9.04 -7.51
N ARG A 187 14.24 7.91 -8.19
CA ARG A 187 13.19 6.89 -8.38
C ARG A 187 12.75 6.27 -7.06
N GLY A 188 13.68 6.02 -6.14
CA GLY A 188 13.36 5.56 -4.79
C GLY A 188 12.49 6.56 -4.02
N VAL A 189 12.78 7.86 -4.13
CA VAL A 189 12.00 8.94 -3.51
C VAL A 189 10.60 8.98 -4.09
N ASP A 190 10.46 8.92 -5.42
CA ASP A 190 9.18 8.88 -6.11
C ASP A 190 8.35 7.64 -5.70
N ALA A 191 9.00 6.48 -5.61
CA ALA A 191 8.38 5.23 -5.22
C ALA A 191 7.87 5.26 -3.78
N LEU A 192 8.69 5.73 -2.84
CA LEU A 192 8.30 5.91 -1.45
C LEU A 192 7.16 6.92 -1.31
N GLY A 193 7.25 8.06 -1.99
CA GLY A 193 6.21 9.08 -1.96
C GLY A 193 4.86 8.55 -2.47
N ALA A 194 4.86 7.85 -3.61
CA ALA A 194 3.65 7.22 -4.16
C ALA A 194 3.08 6.13 -3.24
N GLY A 195 3.93 5.25 -2.72
CA GLY A 195 3.53 4.17 -1.82
C GLY A 195 2.91 4.68 -0.51
N ILE A 196 3.58 5.64 0.13
CA ILE A 196 3.10 6.23 1.38
C ILE A 196 1.80 7.00 1.16
N ALA A 197 1.70 7.77 0.07
CA ALA A 197 0.47 8.49 -0.27
C ALA A 197 -0.70 7.50 -0.48
N SER A 198 -0.49 6.40 -1.21
CA SER A 198 -1.51 5.37 -1.44
C SER A 198 -2.02 4.75 -0.13
N ILE A 199 -1.10 4.39 0.78
CA ILE A 199 -1.47 3.84 2.09
C ILE A 199 -2.26 4.87 2.90
N ARG A 200 -1.82 6.13 2.93
CA ARG A 200 -2.52 7.23 3.64
C ARG A 200 -3.91 7.50 3.10
N ASP A 201 -4.11 7.31 1.80
CA ASP A 201 -5.41 7.44 1.14
C ASP A 201 -6.31 6.20 1.31
N GLY A 202 -5.85 5.18 2.05
CA GLY A 202 -6.58 3.94 2.30
C GLY A 202 -6.58 2.98 1.12
N VAL A 203 -5.66 3.16 0.18
CA VAL A 203 -5.45 2.28 -0.98
C VAL A 203 -4.21 1.43 -0.70
N SER A 204 -4.37 0.39 0.13
CA SER A 204 -3.34 -0.60 0.43
C SER A 204 -3.62 -1.95 -0.23
N GLY A 205 -2.64 -2.86 -0.21
CA GLY A 205 -2.76 -4.18 -0.83
C GLY A 205 -2.52 -4.18 -2.34
N VAL A 206 -2.17 -3.05 -2.94
CA VAL A 206 -2.02 -2.90 -4.40
C VAL A 206 -0.55 -2.89 -4.80
N VAL A 207 -0.30 -3.10 -6.09
CA VAL A 207 0.99 -2.88 -6.71
C VAL A 207 0.91 -1.58 -7.51
N LEU A 208 1.70 -0.59 -7.13
CA LEU A 208 1.84 0.68 -7.86
C LEU A 208 2.95 0.54 -8.88
N SER A 209 2.67 0.83 -10.15
CA SER A 209 3.66 0.81 -11.22
C SER A 209 4.05 2.23 -11.60
N LEU A 210 5.34 2.56 -11.47
CA LEU A 210 5.94 3.79 -11.99
C LEU A 210 6.55 3.52 -13.38
N ASP A 211 6.49 4.52 -14.25
CA ASP A 211 7.10 4.49 -15.59
C ASP A 211 8.60 4.87 -15.59
#